data_AF-A0A7S2I1W7-F1
#
_entry.id   AF-A0A7S2I1W7-F1
#
_cell.length_a   1.000
_cell.length_b   1.000
_cell.length_c   1.000
_cell.angle_alpha   90.00
_cell.angle_beta   90.00
_cell.angle_gamma   90.00
#
_symmetry.space_group_name_H-M   'P 1'
#
loop_
_entity.id
_entity.type
_entity.pdbx_description
1 polymer ?
#
loop_
_entity_poly.entity_id
_entity_poly.type
_entity_poly.pdbx_seq_one_letter_code
_entity_poly.pdbx_strand_id
1 'polypeptide(L)'
;MCAPTSTSPTNTKVSKSSSTTTSSSHSKVSIFILVLTTLFMSSRMMDWIRVKNEDGQQCGINSQNDASFFGSNVTKIANGAVKSSASSSVSWTYIVSQLFSYGFQSREEGEQENSKAEELEKWVTSFGFTNRAKEYTNCGDNKDERSSIIDYPLHLSTEEHHTISLPHHPSNTQPQQQRHYGKFASIRSTLDYTYHGNYTQSRQILQDSIIESFLNTATIIDSSSPNSNHTCTTPSSNPWIVFTAGAMGAGKSYTIKHLHSTNRFPLNSFVTVDPDDIRRHLPEFHLYAKHTPQYAGERTRKEAGYISEILTLVALQNGMNVLVDGSLRDYKWYTEYFGSLRREYEEIQIGILHIIAPRDAVFERAEIRSKMTGRIVPRATLEEALEQVPKSIQILGPLSDFFAELNNSPDNDDIELMTEGLSWDEFRRQWDQTCLLEKDEERIEKEEEIGETKDESQRTSRQRKGVARENNEDAKENVSSTSTMASIHDYKIRSRL
;
A
#
# COMPACT_ATOMS: atom_id res chain seq x y z
N MET A 1 -45.15 -20.00 37.11
CA MET A 1 -46.06 -20.65 38.08
C MET A 1 -45.84 -22.15 37.98
N CYS A 2 -45.48 -22.96 38.96
CA CYS A 2 -44.98 -22.82 40.32
C CYS A 2 -44.10 -24.07 40.59
N ALA A 3 -43.09 -23.92 41.44
CA ALA A 3 -42.26 -25.01 41.99
C ALA A 3 -43.04 -25.88 43.00
N PRO A 4 -42.45 -26.93 43.62
CA PRO A 4 -41.59 -26.68 44.80
C PRO A 4 -40.43 -27.67 45.13
N THR A 5 -39.37 -27.08 45.71
CA THR A 5 -38.53 -27.45 46.89
C THR A 5 -37.62 -28.70 47.00
N SER A 6 -36.32 -28.38 47.07
CA SER A 6 -35.30 -28.68 48.11
C SER A 6 -34.72 -30.08 48.33
N THR A 7 -33.38 -30.19 48.22
CA THR A 7 -32.46 -30.62 49.29
C THR A 7 -30.99 -30.43 48.88
N SER A 8 -30.17 -29.90 49.79
CA SER A 8 -28.69 -29.97 49.88
C SER A 8 -28.38 -30.83 51.14
N PRO A 9 -27.14 -31.29 51.48
CA PRO A 9 -25.82 -30.74 51.14
C PRO A 9 -24.67 -31.77 50.95
N THR A 10 -23.46 -31.33 50.60
CA THR A 10 -22.20 -31.84 51.21
C THR A 10 -21.03 -30.89 50.95
N ASN A 11 -20.35 -30.54 52.05
CA ASN A 11 -19.14 -29.73 52.14
C ASN A 11 -17.90 -30.60 51.92
N THR A 12 -16.96 -30.16 51.09
CA THR A 12 -15.59 -30.70 51.07
C THR A 12 -14.60 -29.57 51.27
N LYS A 13 -13.94 -29.57 52.44
CA LYS A 13 -12.80 -28.72 52.80
C LYS A 13 -11.60 -29.08 51.91
N VAL A 14 -11.00 -28.09 51.24
CA VAL A 14 -9.64 -28.19 50.69
C VAL A 14 -8.78 -27.14 51.37
N SER A 15 -7.72 -27.62 52.02
CA SER A 15 -6.67 -26.85 52.68
C SER A 15 -5.75 -26.19 51.65
N LYS A 16 -5.57 -24.86 51.77
CA LYS A 16 -4.52 -24.10 51.07
C LYS A 16 -3.21 -24.19 51.85
N SER A 17 -2.16 -24.69 51.21
CA SER A 17 -0.76 -24.44 51.59
C SER A 17 -0.19 -23.35 50.68
N SER A 18 0.39 -22.33 51.29
CA SER A 18 1.05 -21.20 50.65
C SER A 18 2.55 -21.48 50.51
N SER A 19 3.10 -21.37 49.30
CA SER A 19 4.54 -21.17 49.09
C SER A 19 4.77 -19.97 48.18
N THR A 20 5.63 -19.07 48.68
CA THR A 20 5.99 -17.77 48.16
C THR A 20 7.27 -17.87 47.35
N THR A 21 7.21 -17.58 46.05
CA THR A 21 8.40 -17.24 45.23
C THR A 21 7.99 -16.27 44.12
N THR A 22 8.17 -14.97 44.37
CA THR A 22 8.06 -13.91 43.35
C THR A 22 9.19 -12.90 43.54
N SER A 23 10.19 -12.95 42.66
CA SER A 23 11.21 -11.89 42.54
C SER A 23 12.00 -12.06 41.23
N SER A 24 11.37 -11.83 40.08
CA SER A 24 12.11 -11.48 38.84
C SER A 24 11.23 -10.90 37.71
N SER A 25 9.90 -11.04 37.77
CA SER A 25 8.98 -10.61 36.69
C SER A 25 8.69 -9.11 36.64
N HIS A 26 8.77 -8.37 37.75
CA HIS A 26 8.39 -6.95 37.79
C HIS A 26 9.37 -6.00 37.06
N SER A 27 10.65 -6.36 36.95
CA SER A 27 11.66 -5.55 36.24
C SER A 27 11.43 -5.57 34.72
N LYS A 28 11.12 -6.74 34.16
CA LYS A 28 10.92 -6.90 32.71
C LYS A 28 9.63 -6.24 32.22
N VAL A 29 8.55 -6.31 33.02
CA VAL A 29 7.27 -5.64 32.69
C VAL A 29 7.42 -4.12 32.72
N SER A 30 8.19 -3.58 33.66
CA SER A 30 8.42 -2.12 33.76
C SER A 30 9.24 -1.56 32.60
N ILE A 31 10.27 -2.30 32.15
CA ILE A 31 11.07 -1.93 30.98
C ILE A 31 10.24 -1.99 29.69
N PHE A 32 9.38 -3.00 29.55
CA PHE A 32 8.53 -3.17 28.37
C PHE A 32 7.50 -2.03 28.24
N ILE A 33 6.87 -1.62 29.35
CA ILE A 33 5.93 -0.49 29.39
C ILE A 33 6.65 0.83 29.07
N LEU A 34 7.89 1.02 29.53
CA LEU A 34 8.68 2.23 29.26
C LEU A 34 9.03 2.34 27.76
N VAL A 35 9.40 1.23 27.11
CA VAL A 35 9.71 1.21 25.67
C VAL A 35 8.46 1.49 24.83
N LEU A 36 7.33 0.87 25.15
CA LEU A 36 6.06 1.08 24.46
C LEU A 36 5.55 2.51 24.58
N THR A 37 5.63 3.10 25.78
CA THR A 37 5.22 4.50 26.00
C THR A 37 6.14 5.49 25.28
N THR A 38 7.45 5.22 25.21
CA THR A 38 8.41 6.06 24.48
C THR A 38 8.18 6.01 22.97
N LEU A 39 7.92 4.82 22.41
CA LEU A 39 7.58 4.65 21.00
C LEU A 39 6.24 5.31 20.65
N PHE A 40 5.23 5.14 21.50
CA PHE A 40 3.92 5.78 21.33
C PHE A 40 4.01 7.32 21.38
N MET A 41 4.80 7.85 22.33
CA MET A 41 5.08 9.29 22.44
C MET A 41 5.83 9.82 21.21
N SER A 42 6.84 9.10 20.69
CA SER A 42 7.56 9.52 19.49
C SER A 42 6.66 9.57 18.24
N SER A 43 5.75 8.60 18.10
CA SER A 43 4.78 8.58 16.99
C SER A 43 3.78 9.74 17.10
N ARG A 44 3.21 9.95 18.30
CA ARG A 44 2.25 11.04 18.55
C ARG A 44 2.87 12.43 18.50
N MET A 45 4.14 12.57 18.89
CA MET A 45 4.87 13.84 18.78
C MET A 45 5.17 14.17 17.32
N MET A 46 5.49 13.18 16.48
CA MET A 46 5.64 13.38 15.03
C MET A 46 4.31 13.73 14.36
N ASP A 47 3.19 13.15 14.81
CA ASP A 47 1.85 13.54 14.37
C ASP A 47 1.47 14.96 14.85
N TRP A 48 1.83 15.33 16.08
CA TRP A 48 1.60 16.68 16.62
C TRP A 48 2.41 17.75 15.88
N ILE A 49 3.68 17.47 15.56
CA ILE A 49 4.54 18.33 14.71
C ILE A 49 3.94 18.47 13.29
N ARG A 50 3.20 17.46 12.81
CA ARG A 50 2.50 17.51 11.51
C ARG A 50 1.24 18.37 11.51
N VAL A 51 0.58 18.53 12.66
CA VAL A 51 -0.74 19.16 12.77
C VAL A 51 -0.67 20.64 13.13
N LYS A 52 0.41 21.11 13.77
CA LYS A 52 0.58 22.55 14.06
C LYS A 52 1.50 23.23 13.04
N ASN A 53 0.92 23.69 11.94
CA ASN A 53 1.41 24.83 11.17
C ASN A 53 0.18 25.58 10.62
N GLU A 54 -0.36 26.50 11.41
CA GLU A 54 -1.54 27.30 11.02
C GLU A 54 -1.20 28.39 9.98
N ASP A 55 0.07 28.57 9.60
CA ASP A 55 0.48 29.58 8.61
C ASP A 55 1.07 29.02 7.30
N GLY A 56 0.89 27.72 7.01
CA GLY A 56 1.14 27.18 5.67
C GLY A 56 2.57 27.31 5.13
N GLN A 57 3.58 27.53 5.98
CA GLN A 57 4.99 27.40 5.61
C GLN A 57 5.50 25.99 5.93
N GLN A 58 5.91 25.26 4.89
CA GLN A 58 6.52 23.95 5.02
C GLN A 58 8.04 24.13 4.98
N CYS A 59 8.73 23.98 6.12
CA CYS A 59 10.17 23.74 6.10
C CYS A 59 10.40 22.31 5.62
N GLY A 60 11.02 22.16 4.46
CA GLY A 60 11.30 20.85 3.87
C GLY A 60 12.24 20.03 4.76
N ILE A 61 11.72 18.97 5.37
CA ILE A 61 12.54 17.92 5.99
C ILE A 61 12.82 16.88 4.93
N ASN A 62 14.09 16.67 4.60
CA ASN A 62 14.54 15.73 3.59
C ASN A 62 14.54 14.31 4.21
N SER A 63 13.50 13.52 3.92
CA SER A 63 13.22 12.26 4.61
C SER A 63 14.10 11.10 4.11
N GLN A 64 15.17 10.81 4.84
CA GLN A 64 15.72 9.46 5.11
C GLN A 64 16.87 9.53 6.13
N ASN A 65 17.64 10.62 6.12
CA ASN A 65 18.79 10.81 7.02
C ASN A 65 18.40 11.32 8.42
N ASP A 66 17.31 12.09 8.54
CA ASP A 66 16.94 12.70 9.83
C ASP A 66 16.16 11.75 10.76
N ALA A 67 15.36 10.84 10.19
CA ALA A 67 14.66 9.81 10.95
C ALA A 67 15.64 8.78 11.54
N SER A 68 16.69 8.42 10.81
CA SER A 68 17.76 7.54 11.29
C SER A 68 18.64 8.24 12.34
N PHE A 69 18.89 9.54 12.18
CA PHE A 69 19.60 10.35 13.19
C PHE A 69 18.85 10.41 14.53
N PHE A 70 17.54 10.69 14.50
CA PHE A 70 16.69 10.72 15.70
C PHE A 70 16.58 9.35 16.38
N GLY A 71 16.34 8.28 15.60
CA GLY A 71 16.28 6.92 16.13
C GLY A 71 17.60 6.48 16.81
N SER A 72 18.75 6.88 16.24
CA SER A 72 20.06 6.53 16.83
C SER A 72 20.34 7.24 18.16
N ASN A 73 19.86 8.49 18.32
CA ASN A 73 20.10 9.27 19.53
C ASN A 73 19.16 8.88 20.67
N VAL A 74 17.89 8.57 20.38
CA VAL A 74 16.95 8.04 21.39
C VAL A 74 17.46 6.70 21.94
N THR A 75 17.98 5.84 21.06
CA THR A 75 18.54 4.54 21.47
C THR A 75 19.83 4.69 22.30
N LYS A 76 20.69 5.66 21.97
CA LYS A 76 21.89 5.97 22.77
C LYS A 76 21.55 6.54 24.15
N ILE A 77 20.54 7.38 24.24
CA ILE A 77 20.07 7.96 25.52
C ILE A 77 19.43 6.89 26.40
N ALA A 78 18.59 6.02 25.84
CA ALA A 78 18.00 4.89 26.56
C ALA A 78 19.07 3.93 27.10
N ASN A 79 20.10 3.63 26.31
CA ASN A 79 21.21 2.77 26.72
C ASN A 79 22.16 3.43 27.73
N GLY A 80 22.25 4.77 27.74
CA GLY A 80 23.00 5.53 28.74
C GLY A 80 22.29 5.54 30.10
N ALA A 81 20.97 5.66 30.12
CA ALA A 81 20.16 5.69 31.35
C ALA A 81 20.11 4.35 32.09
N VAL A 82 20.15 3.22 31.36
CA VAL A 82 20.25 1.88 31.97
C VAL A 82 21.59 1.67 32.69
N LYS A 83 22.63 2.43 32.34
CA LYS A 83 23.96 2.33 32.96
C LYS A 83 24.18 3.27 34.15
N SER A 84 23.30 4.25 34.40
CA SER A 84 23.54 5.30 35.41
C SER A 84 22.57 5.31 36.61
N SER A 85 21.75 4.28 36.83
CA SER A 85 20.89 4.24 38.02
C SER A 85 21.65 3.84 39.29
N ALA A 86 22.52 4.73 39.76
CA ALA A 86 22.92 4.82 41.16
C ALA A 86 22.85 6.30 41.56
N SER A 87 21.90 6.62 42.44
CA SER A 87 21.67 7.92 43.09
C SER A 87 21.01 9.03 42.25
N SER A 88 19.67 8.99 42.18
CA SER A 88 18.82 10.17 42.46
C SER A 88 17.35 9.74 42.42
N SER A 89 16.65 9.95 43.54
CA SER A 89 15.28 9.51 43.79
C SER A 89 14.23 10.47 43.20
N VAL A 90 14.15 10.55 41.88
CA VAL A 90 12.98 11.13 41.22
C VAL A 90 12.36 10.06 40.34
N SER A 91 11.16 9.61 40.71
CA SER A 91 10.47 8.55 40.00
C SER A 91 9.98 9.09 38.65
N TRP A 92 10.47 8.53 37.54
CA TRP A 92 9.98 8.85 36.19
C TRP A 92 8.46 8.70 36.04
N THR A 93 7.86 7.78 36.80
CA THR A 93 6.40 7.64 36.87
C THR A 93 5.69 8.87 37.42
N TYR A 94 6.32 9.62 38.33
CA TYR A 94 5.79 10.88 38.85
C TYR A 94 5.84 11.97 37.77
N ILE A 95 6.94 12.07 37.01
CA ILE A 95 7.07 13.04 35.91
C ILE A 95 6.03 12.77 34.81
N VAL A 96 5.87 11.51 34.40
CA VAL A 96 4.89 11.12 33.39
C VAL A 96 3.46 11.34 33.89
N SER A 97 3.18 11.04 35.16
CA SER A 97 1.87 11.33 35.78
C SER A 97 1.55 12.82 35.79
N GLN A 98 2.54 13.68 36.07
CA GLN A 98 2.34 15.13 36.07
C GLN A 98 2.09 15.66 34.65
N LEU A 99 2.82 15.18 33.63
CA LEU A 99 2.59 15.54 32.23
C LEU A 99 1.20 15.09 31.74
N PHE A 100 0.73 13.92 32.18
CA PHE A 100 -0.60 13.41 31.84
C PHE A 100 -1.72 14.24 32.49
N SER A 101 -1.57 14.59 33.78
CA SER A 101 -2.50 15.51 34.46
C SER A 101 -2.51 16.90 33.82
N TYR A 102 -1.35 17.44 33.43
CA TYR A 102 -1.24 18.76 32.81
C TYR A 102 -1.87 18.82 31.41
N GLY A 103 -1.72 17.75 30.61
CA GLY A 103 -2.32 17.63 29.29
C GLY A 103 -3.84 17.43 29.30
N PHE A 104 -4.39 16.80 30.35
CA PHE A 104 -5.83 16.59 30.49
C PHE A 104 -6.55 17.85 30.99
N GLN A 105 -5.94 18.59 31.91
CA GLN A 105 -6.52 19.79 32.52
C GLN A 105 -6.53 21.00 31.57
N SER A 106 -5.63 21.03 30.57
CA SER A 106 -5.58 22.09 29.55
C SER A 106 -6.66 21.96 28.47
N ARG A 107 -7.48 20.89 28.48
CA ARG A 107 -8.54 20.65 27.49
C ARG A 107 -9.90 21.23 27.88
N GLU A 108 -10.06 21.69 29.12
CA GLU A 108 -11.35 22.19 29.65
C GLU A 108 -11.42 23.72 29.84
N GLU A 109 -10.32 24.47 29.67
CA GLU A 109 -10.32 25.93 29.87
C GLU A 109 -9.66 26.67 28.70
N GLY A 110 -10.47 27.12 27.75
CA GLY A 110 -10.06 28.08 26.74
C GLY A 110 -9.97 29.49 27.33
N GLU A 111 -8.81 30.12 27.17
CA GLU A 111 -8.48 31.58 27.29
C GLU A 111 -7.22 31.94 28.13
N GLN A 112 -6.34 30.99 28.47
CA GLN A 112 -5.00 31.32 29.00
C GLN A 112 -3.86 30.47 28.41
N GLU A 113 -3.79 30.35 27.08
CA GLU A 113 -2.73 29.53 26.43
C GLU A 113 -1.35 30.22 26.41
N ASN A 114 -1.28 31.55 26.25
CA ASN A 114 0.01 32.24 26.10
C ASN A 114 0.84 32.31 27.40
N SER A 115 0.18 32.43 28.56
CA SER A 115 0.90 32.43 29.85
C SER A 115 1.42 31.05 30.25
N LYS A 116 0.74 29.98 29.81
CA LYS A 116 1.12 28.59 30.11
C LYS A 116 2.25 28.09 29.20
N ALA A 117 2.33 28.58 27.96
CA ALA A 117 3.44 28.32 27.06
C ALA A 117 4.78 28.89 27.61
N GLU A 118 4.78 30.12 28.14
CA GLU A 118 5.96 30.72 28.77
C GLU A 118 6.41 29.96 30.03
N GLU A 119 5.47 29.41 30.80
CA GLU A 119 5.79 28.64 32.01
C GLU A 119 6.42 27.28 31.67
N LEU A 120 5.93 26.64 30.61
CA LEU A 120 6.49 25.41 30.07
C LEU A 120 7.91 25.65 29.50
N GLU A 121 8.13 26.78 28.82
CA GLU A 121 9.44 27.17 28.30
C GLU A 121 10.45 27.41 29.43
N LYS A 122 10.05 28.10 30.51
CA LYS A 122 10.87 28.25 31.73
C LYS A 122 11.18 26.91 32.40
N TRP A 123 10.20 26.01 32.44
CA TRP A 123 10.36 24.67 32.99
C TRP A 123 11.35 23.83 32.17
N VAL A 124 11.23 23.80 30.85
CA VAL A 124 12.15 23.09 29.93
C VAL A 124 13.56 23.67 29.99
N THR A 125 13.69 25.00 30.08
CA THR A 125 14.98 25.69 30.19
C THR A 125 15.71 25.34 31.49
N SER A 126 14.97 25.11 32.59
CA SER A 126 15.55 24.73 33.89
C SER A 126 16.24 23.35 33.91
N PHE A 127 15.94 22.48 32.92
CA PHE A 127 16.58 21.17 32.74
C PHE A 127 17.85 21.20 31.86
N GLY A 128 18.34 22.38 31.46
CA GLY A 128 19.63 22.51 30.77
C GLY A 128 19.61 22.23 29.27
N PHE A 129 18.43 22.22 28.63
CA PHE A 129 18.27 22.07 27.18
C PHE A 129 18.55 23.39 26.42
N THR A 130 19.67 24.08 26.65
CA THR A 130 19.86 25.45 26.16
C THR A 130 20.72 25.65 24.92
N ASN A 131 21.33 24.61 24.35
CA ASN A 131 22.28 24.80 23.25
C ASN A 131 21.81 24.39 21.84
N ARG A 132 20.51 24.16 21.61
CA ARG A 132 20.02 23.96 20.22
C ARG A 132 18.59 24.41 19.90
N ALA A 133 17.80 24.82 20.90
CA ALA A 133 16.47 25.38 20.65
C ALA A 133 16.51 26.78 19.97
N LYS A 134 17.64 27.52 20.08
CA LYS A 134 17.82 28.84 19.45
C LYS A 134 18.11 28.78 17.94
N GLU A 135 18.46 27.62 17.38
CA GLU A 135 18.61 27.46 15.92
C GLU A 135 17.26 27.27 15.21
N TYR A 136 16.19 26.93 15.94
CA TYR A 136 14.86 26.67 15.35
C TYR A 136 13.86 27.82 15.50
N THR A 137 14.14 28.83 16.33
CA THR A 137 13.28 30.00 16.51
C THR A 137 13.70 31.23 15.69
N ASN A 138 14.71 31.09 14.83
CA ASN A 138 15.21 32.18 13.98
C ASN A 138 14.75 32.03 12.52
N CYS A 139 13.48 31.68 12.30
CA CYS A 139 12.80 31.94 11.03
C CYS A 139 12.48 33.44 10.98
N GLY A 140 13.49 34.24 10.64
CA GLY A 140 13.30 35.67 10.40
C GLY A 140 12.29 35.89 9.28
N ASP A 141 11.43 36.89 9.47
CA ASP A 141 10.53 37.49 8.48
C ASP A 141 11.30 37.97 7.23
N ASN A 142 11.74 37.04 6.38
CA ASN A 142 12.22 37.36 5.05
C ASN A 142 11.02 37.44 4.09
N LYS A 143 10.30 38.58 4.16
CA LYS A 143 9.15 38.89 3.30
C LYS A 143 9.50 39.07 1.82
N ASP A 144 10.78 39.00 1.46
CA ASP A 144 11.27 39.23 0.10
C ASP A 144 11.65 37.96 -0.67
N GLU A 145 11.56 36.77 -0.07
CA GLU A 145 11.42 35.53 -0.85
C GLU A 145 9.94 35.36 -1.25
N ARG A 146 9.45 36.27 -2.11
CA ARG A 146 8.48 35.86 -3.12
C ARG A 146 9.18 34.84 -3.99
N SER A 147 9.18 33.61 -3.48
CA SER A 147 9.31 32.35 -4.20
C SER A 147 8.91 32.62 -5.64
N SER A 148 9.88 32.42 -6.54
CA SER A 148 9.59 32.20 -7.95
C SER A 148 8.69 30.97 -7.99
N ILE A 149 7.41 31.15 -7.69
CA ILE A 149 6.35 30.19 -7.90
C ILE A 149 6.48 29.89 -9.37
N ILE A 150 7.06 28.72 -9.65
CA ILE A 150 7.18 28.17 -10.99
C ILE A 150 5.80 28.32 -11.59
N ASP A 151 5.68 29.17 -12.63
CA ASP A 151 4.44 29.43 -13.35
C ASP A 151 4.08 28.17 -14.13
N TYR A 152 3.64 27.15 -13.40
CA TYR A 152 3.23 25.89 -13.95
C TYR A 152 1.88 26.13 -14.62
N PRO A 153 1.73 25.91 -15.95
CA PRO A 153 0.49 26.23 -16.64
C PRO A 153 -0.65 25.28 -16.23
N LEU A 154 -1.39 25.66 -15.17
CA LEU A 154 -2.47 24.86 -14.57
C LEU A 154 -3.69 24.65 -15.47
N HIS A 155 -3.72 25.34 -16.62
CA HIS A 155 -4.75 25.19 -17.64
C HIS A 155 -4.45 24.07 -18.64
N LEU A 156 -3.28 23.42 -18.56
CA LEU A 156 -2.92 22.25 -19.33
C LEU A 156 -2.99 21.01 -18.43
N SER A 157 -3.21 19.84 -19.02
CA SER A 157 -3.14 18.52 -18.38
C SER A 157 -1.71 18.03 -18.30
N THR A 158 -1.46 17.01 -17.48
CA THR A 158 -0.12 16.41 -17.37
C THR A 158 0.34 15.78 -18.69
N GLU A 159 -0.60 15.23 -19.45
CA GLU A 159 -0.35 14.76 -20.83
C GLU A 159 0.08 15.91 -21.75
N GLU A 160 -0.64 17.04 -21.76
CA GLU A 160 -0.29 18.20 -22.60
C GLU A 160 1.09 18.78 -22.24
N HIS A 161 1.48 18.74 -20.97
CA HIS A 161 2.81 19.19 -20.51
C HIS A 161 3.96 18.28 -20.90
N HIS A 162 3.71 16.96 -20.89
CA HIS A 162 4.78 15.97 -20.86
C HIS A 162 4.76 15.01 -22.04
N THR A 163 3.85 15.19 -23.00
CA THR A 163 3.92 14.47 -24.27
C THR A 163 4.88 15.13 -25.24
N ILE A 164 5.54 14.31 -26.05
CA ILE A 164 6.35 14.80 -27.16
C ILE A 164 5.35 15.43 -28.15
N SER A 165 5.34 16.76 -28.23
CA SER A 165 4.51 17.46 -29.22
C SER A 165 4.90 16.94 -30.60
N LEU A 166 4.01 16.18 -31.23
CA LEU A 166 4.21 15.78 -32.62
C LEU A 166 4.32 17.07 -33.42
N PRO A 167 5.44 17.33 -34.13
CA PRO A 167 5.57 18.55 -34.89
C PRO A 167 4.41 18.59 -35.89
N HIS A 168 3.54 19.59 -35.78
CA HIS A 168 2.43 19.85 -36.70
C HIS A 168 2.90 20.23 -38.12
N HIS A 169 4.14 19.91 -38.50
CA HIS A 169 4.71 20.25 -39.79
C HIS A 169 4.38 19.14 -40.81
N PRO A 170 3.52 19.40 -41.81
CA PRO A 170 3.01 18.38 -42.74
C PRO A 170 4.03 17.94 -43.81
N SER A 171 5.33 18.15 -43.62
CA SER A 171 6.31 18.08 -44.73
C SER A 171 7.49 17.14 -44.54
N ASN A 172 7.49 16.21 -43.57
CA ASN A 172 8.49 15.12 -43.60
C ASN A 172 7.99 13.83 -42.93
N THR A 173 7.29 13.02 -43.74
CA THR A 173 6.61 11.77 -43.42
C THR A 173 7.57 10.59 -43.32
N GLN A 174 8.34 10.54 -42.23
CA GLN A 174 8.69 9.26 -41.63
C GLN A 174 8.04 9.24 -40.25
N PRO A 175 7.16 8.27 -39.93
CA PRO A 175 6.66 8.14 -38.56
C PRO A 175 7.88 7.94 -37.68
N GLN A 176 8.24 8.96 -36.90
CA GLN A 176 9.25 8.80 -35.88
C GLN A 176 8.77 7.64 -35.03
N GLN A 177 9.48 6.50 -35.11
CA GLN A 177 9.19 5.34 -34.30
C GLN A 177 9.05 5.82 -32.87
N GLN A 178 7.86 5.66 -32.29
CA GLN A 178 7.62 6.06 -30.91
C GLN A 178 8.61 5.30 -30.04
N ARG A 179 9.61 6.01 -29.52
CA ARG A 179 10.59 5.42 -28.62
C ARG A 179 9.97 5.40 -27.22
N HIS A 180 10.00 4.23 -26.60
CA HIS A 180 9.66 4.03 -25.20
C HIS A 180 10.95 3.82 -24.42
N TYR A 181 10.98 4.32 -23.19
CA TYR A 181 12.15 4.37 -22.32
C TYR A 181 11.85 3.74 -20.97
N GLY A 182 12.92 3.44 -20.23
CA GLY A 182 12.84 2.93 -18.87
C GLY A 182 12.60 1.42 -18.79
N LYS A 183 12.43 0.94 -17.56
CA LYS A 183 12.28 -0.48 -17.20
C LYS A 183 11.07 -1.11 -17.87
N PHE A 184 9.98 -0.36 -18.03
CA PHE A 184 8.72 -0.85 -18.58
C PHE A 184 8.50 -0.46 -20.05
N ALA A 185 9.57 -0.13 -20.79
CA ALA A 185 9.49 0.27 -22.20
C ALA A 185 8.80 -0.77 -23.11
N SER A 186 9.02 -2.06 -22.86
CA SER A 186 8.38 -3.14 -23.63
C SER A 186 6.87 -3.13 -23.45
N ILE A 187 6.38 -3.03 -22.22
CA ILE A 187 4.93 -2.95 -21.92
C ILE A 187 4.33 -1.68 -22.49
N ARG A 188 5.01 -0.53 -22.36
CA ARG A 188 4.60 0.73 -22.97
C ARG A 188 4.37 0.59 -24.47
N SER A 189 5.21 -0.17 -25.18
CA SER A 189 5.08 -0.36 -26.62
C SER A 189 3.81 -1.12 -27.05
N THR A 190 3.13 -1.77 -26.10
CA THR A 190 1.90 -2.55 -26.34
C THR A 190 0.61 -1.78 -26.06
N LEU A 191 0.70 -0.57 -25.51
CA LEU A 191 -0.47 0.22 -25.11
C LEU A 191 -1.16 0.87 -26.32
N ASP A 192 -2.43 1.22 -26.14
CA ASP A 192 -3.22 1.90 -27.17
C ASP A 192 -2.94 3.42 -27.21
N TYR A 193 -2.02 3.80 -28.09
CA TYR A 193 -1.66 5.21 -28.36
C TYR A 193 -2.70 5.99 -29.17
N THR A 194 -3.86 5.41 -29.50
CA THR A 194 -5.00 6.20 -29.99
C THR A 194 -5.71 6.94 -28.85
N TYR A 195 -5.53 6.46 -27.62
CA TYR A 195 -6.04 7.09 -26.41
C TYR A 195 -4.94 7.77 -25.58
N HIS A 196 -3.82 7.07 -25.39
CA HIS A 196 -2.69 7.54 -24.59
C HIS A 196 -1.68 8.35 -25.41
N GLY A 197 -1.13 9.41 -24.81
CA GLY A 197 0.04 10.11 -25.33
C GLY A 197 1.36 9.37 -25.09
N ASN A 198 2.36 9.63 -25.93
CA ASN A 198 3.73 9.18 -25.69
C ASN A 198 4.49 10.26 -24.87
N TYR A 199 4.74 9.96 -23.61
CA TYR A 199 5.40 10.84 -22.66
C TYR A 199 6.90 10.98 -22.94
N THR A 200 7.51 12.09 -22.54
CA THR A 200 8.97 12.30 -22.65
C THR A 200 9.75 11.25 -21.85
N GLN A 201 11.02 11.03 -22.20
CA GLN A 201 11.88 10.06 -21.52
C GLN A 201 11.95 10.30 -20.00
N SER A 202 12.16 11.55 -19.57
CA SER A 202 12.23 11.91 -18.15
C SER A 202 10.93 11.61 -17.42
N ARG A 203 9.78 11.83 -18.08
CA ARG A 203 8.48 11.52 -17.51
C ARG A 203 8.22 10.02 -17.42
N GLN A 204 8.63 9.23 -18.42
CA GLN A 204 8.55 7.76 -18.36
C GLN A 204 9.40 7.18 -17.22
N ILE A 205 10.58 7.76 -16.92
CA ILE A 205 11.41 7.36 -15.77
C ILE A 205 10.71 7.68 -14.44
N LEU A 206 10.05 8.84 -14.32
CA LEU A 206 9.22 9.15 -13.14
C LEU A 206 8.09 8.11 -13.00
N GLN A 207 7.37 7.81 -14.09
CA GLN A 207 6.30 6.81 -14.08
C GLN A 207 6.81 5.44 -13.63
N ASP A 208 7.99 5.01 -14.08
CA ASP A 208 8.63 3.76 -13.62
C ASP A 208 8.84 3.75 -12.11
N SER A 209 9.36 4.85 -11.54
CA SER A 209 9.57 4.94 -10.09
C SER A 209 8.27 4.85 -9.29
N ILE A 210 7.18 5.42 -9.82
CA ILE A 210 5.85 5.30 -9.22
C ILE A 210 5.41 3.83 -9.28
N ILE A 211 5.48 3.19 -10.45
CA ILE A 211 5.08 1.78 -10.63
C ILE A 211 5.85 0.86 -9.68
N GLU A 212 7.18 1.02 -9.58
CA GLU A 212 8.01 0.23 -8.67
C GLU A 212 7.60 0.42 -7.21
N SER A 213 7.23 1.64 -6.80
CA SER A 213 6.78 1.88 -5.43
C SER A 213 5.51 1.10 -5.08
N PHE A 214 4.58 0.93 -6.03
CA PHE A 214 3.35 0.16 -5.84
C PHE A 214 3.58 -1.35 -5.94
N LEU A 215 4.47 -1.82 -6.82
CA LEU A 215 4.82 -3.25 -6.90
C LEU A 215 5.44 -3.75 -5.60
N ASN A 216 6.24 -2.92 -4.93
CA ASN A 216 6.94 -3.27 -3.70
C ASN A 216 6.04 -3.29 -2.45
N THR A 217 4.75 -2.92 -2.53
CA THR A 217 3.86 -2.95 -1.37
C THR A 217 3.20 -4.31 -1.15
N ALA A 218 3.12 -5.15 -2.19
CA ALA A 218 2.45 -6.44 -2.10
C ALA A 218 3.34 -7.48 -1.42
N THR A 219 2.80 -8.17 -0.42
CA THR A 219 3.48 -9.23 0.32
C THR A 219 2.44 -10.25 0.79
N ILE A 220 2.63 -11.50 0.38
CA ILE A 220 1.84 -12.65 0.79
C ILE A 220 2.53 -13.27 2.00
N ILE A 221 1.76 -13.49 3.07
CA ILE A 221 2.19 -14.23 4.26
C ILE A 221 1.67 -15.66 4.08
N ASP A 222 2.57 -16.64 4.21
CA ASP A 222 2.21 -18.04 4.01
C ASP A 222 1.22 -18.53 5.09
N SER A 223 -0.01 -18.84 4.67
CA SER A 223 -1.07 -19.36 5.54
C SER A 223 -0.78 -20.77 6.07
N SER A 224 0.06 -21.54 5.38
CA SER A 224 0.37 -22.92 5.74
C SER A 224 1.35 -23.05 6.92
N SER A 225 2.14 -22.00 7.17
CA SER A 225 3.15 -21.98 8.23
C SER A 225 3.10 -20.66 9.00
N PRO A 226 2.09 -20.47 9.88
CA PRO A 226 1.89 -19.23 10.62
C PRO A 226 3.03 -18.88 11.60
N ASN A 227 3.96 -19.81 11.85
CA ASN A 227 5.15 -19.58 12.67
C ASN A 227 6.39 -19.22 11.83
N SER A 228 6.35 -19.40 10.51
CA SER A 228 7.41 -18.95 9.64
C SER A 228 7.12 -17.52 9.22
N ASN A 229 8.08 -16.61 9.40
CA ASN A 229 8.04 -15.28 8.78
C ASN A 229 8.32 -15.38 7.27
N HIS A 230 7.85 -16.44 6.62
CA HIS A 230 8.04 -16.64 5.19
C HIS A 230 7.05 -15.77 4.43
N THR A 231 7.58 -14.93 3.55
CA THR A 231 6.80 -14.01 2.74
C THR A 231 7.24 -14.09 1.29
N CYS A 232 6.29 -14.01 0.38
CA CYS A 232 6.52 -14.00 -1.06
C CYS A 232 5.70 -12.88 -1.73
N THR A 233 5.95 -12.62 -3.01
CA THR A 233 5.18 -11.68 -3.82
C THR A 233 4.21 -12.38 -4.77
N THR A 234 4.41 -13.67 -5.01
CA THR A 234 3.65 -14.49 -5.96
C THR A 234 2.99 -15.67 -5.23
N PRO A 235 1.68 -15.89 -5.42
CA PRO A 235 0.98 -17.02 -4.84
C PRO A 235 1.40 -18.33 -5.53
N SER A 236 1.22 -19.45 -4.82
CA SER A 236 1.35 -20.82 -5.38
C SER A 236 0.16 -21.27 -6.19
N SER A 237 -0.99 -20.68 -5.92
CA SER A 237 -2.19 -20.82 -6.72
C SER A 237 -2.19 -19.81 -7.86
N ASN A 238 -3.15 -19.98 -8.75
CA ASN A 238 -3.56 -19.01 -9.74
C ASN A 238 -3.65 -17.58 -9.17
N PRO A 239 -3.07 -16.56 -9.84
CA PRO A 239 -3.12 -15.17 -9.39
C PRO A 239 -4.51 -14.57 -9.55
N TRP A 240 -4.90 -13.70 -8.62
CA TRP A 240 -6.15 -12.97 -8.67
C TRP A 240 -5.99 -11.58 -9.29
N ILE A 241 -6.92 -11.21 -10.18
CA ILE A 241 -7.25 -9.81 -10.42
C ILE A 241 -8.65 -9.53 -9.86
N VAL A 242 -8.71 -8.72 -8.81
CA VAL A 242 -9.94 -8.34 -8.13
C VAL A 242 -10.29 -6.92 -8.52
N PHE A 243 -11.50 -6.73 -9.04
CA PHE A 243 -12.05 -5.42 -9.32
C PHE A 243 -12.98 -5.01 -8.20
N THR A 244 -12.79 -3.81 -7.68
CA THR A 244 -13.87 -3.18 -6.91
C THR A 244 -14.85 -2.51 -7.86
N ALA A 245 -16.13 -2.55 -7.52
CA ALA A 245 -17.19 -1.89 -8.25
C ALA A 245 -18.04 -1.06 -7.30
N GLY A 246 -18.63 0.02 -7.80
CA GLY A 246 -19.48 0.89 -6.99
C GLY A 246 -19.34 2.36 -7.40
N ALA A 247 -20.42 3.10 -7.18
CA ALA A 247 -20.46 4.54 -7.43
C ALA A 247 -19.35 5.27 -6.62
N MET A 248 -18.88 6.41 -7.14
CA MET A 248 -17.97 7.26 -6.37
C MET A 248 -18.70 7.73 -5.10
N GLY A 249 -18.11 7.58 -3.92
CA GLY A 249 -18.79 7.83 -2.64
C GLY A 249 -19.43 6.60 -2.00
N ALA A 250 -19.51 5.45 -2.68
CA ALA A 250 -19.96 4.18 -2.07
C ALA A 250 -19.02 3.68 -0.95
N GLY A 251 -17.79 4.18 -0.90
CA GLY A 251 -16.81 3.86 0.13
C GLY A 251 -15.97 2.62 -0.16
N LYS A 252 -15.69 2.31 -1.43
CA LYS A 252 -14.85 1.17 -1.85
C LYS A 252 -13.55 1.04 -1.07
N SER A 253 -12.71 2.09 -1.08
CA SER A 253 -11.43 2.08 -0.37
C SER A 253 -11.60 1.93 1.16
N TYR A 254 -12.70 2.44 1.73
CA TYR A 254 -13.04 2.24 3.14
C TYR A 254 -13.40 0.77 3.39
N THR A 255 -14.32 0.21 2.60
CA THR A 255 -14.76 -1.18 2.70
C THR A 255 -13.58 -2.14 2.60
N ILE A 256 -12.69 -1.99 1.62
CA ILE A 256 -11.53 -2.87 1.48
C ILE A 256 -10.58 -2.77 2.69
N LYS A 257 -10.30 -1.54 3.17
CA LYS A 257 -9.47 -1.35 4.38
C LYS A 257 -10.12 -1.94 5.63
N HIS A 258 -11.44 -1.83 5.74
CA HIS A 258 -12.22 -2.40 6.84
C HIS A 258 -12.24 -3.93 6.79
N LEU A 259 -12.37 -4.53 5.60
CA LEU A 259 -12.24 -5.97 5.42
C LEU A 259 -10.82 -6.45 5.76
N HIS A 260 -9.78 -5.67 5.43
CA HIS A 260 -8.44 -5.97 5.90
C HIS A 260 -8.34 -5.91 7.43
N SER A 261 -8.76 -4.82 8.07
CA SER A 261 -8.61 -4.65 9.52
C SER A 261 -9.38 -5.71 10.33
N THR A 262 -10.44 -6.28 9.74
CA THR A 262 -11.25 -7.37 10.31
C THR A 262 -10.80 -8.76 9.85
N ASN A 263 -9.65 -8.89 9.19
CA ASN A 263 -9.08 -10.15 8.67
C ASN A 263 -10.04 -10.93 7.74
N ARG A 264 -10.83 -10.21 6.94
CA ARG A 264 -11.75 -10.78 5.94
C ARG A 264 -11.19 -10.72 4.52
N PHE A 265 -10.29 -9.77 4.22
CA PHE A 265 -9.63 -9.64 2.92
C PHE A 265 -8.13 -9.36 3.09
N PRO A 266 -7.22 -10.14 2.49
CA PRO A 266 -5.78 -9.99 2.69
C PRO A 266 -5.20 -8.89 1.77
N LEU A 267 -5.55 -7.63 2.01
CA LEU A 267 -5.18 -6.51 1.12
C LEU A 267 -3.67 -6.41 0.85
N ASN A 268 -2.82 -6.73 1.84
CA ASN A 268 -1.37 -6.70 1.66
C ASN A 268 -0.87 -7.70 0.60
N SER A 269 -1.63 -8.75 0.29
CA SER A 269 -1.29 -9.73 -0.75
C SER A 269 -1.54 -9.22 -2.17
N PHE A 270 -2.03 -7.99 -2.34
CA PHE A 270 -2.41 -7.41 -3.63
C PHE A 270 -1.63 -6.15 -3.97
N VAL A 271 -1.20 -6.05 -5.24
CA VAL A 271 -0.79 -4.78 -5.85
C VAL A 271 -2.06 -3.96 -6.06
N THR A 272 -2.21 -2.87 -5.32
CA THR A 272 -3.39 -2.00 -5.44
C THR A 272 -3.20 -1.01 -6.58
N VAL A 273 -4.11 -1.03 -7.54
CA VAL A 273 -4.14 -0.14 -8.70
C VAL A 273 -5.31 0.84 -8.53
N ASP A 274 -5.02 1.98 -7.90
CA ASP A 274 -5.98 3.07 -7.71
C ASP A 274 -5.47 4.35 -8.41
N PRO A 275 -6.11 4.81 -9.51
CA PRO A 275 -5.75 6.04 -10.18
C PRO A 275 -5.75 7.28 -9.27
N ASP A 276 -6.55 7.29 -8.20
CA ASP A 276 -6.62 8.38 -7.22
C ASP A 276 -5.45 8.38 -6.25
N ASP A 277 -4.88 7.21 -5.95
CA ASP A 277 -3.63 7.11 -5.19
C ASP A 277 -2.44 7.44 -6.09
N ILE A 278 -2.37 6.84 -7.29
CA ILE A 278 -1.30 7.06 -8.28
C ILE A 278 -1.10 8.54 -8.58
N ARG A 279 -2.17 9.29 -8.84
CA ARG A 279 -2.04 10.71 -9.20
C ARG A 279 -1.41 11.57 -8.09
N ARG A 280 -1.48 11.15 -6.83
CA ARG A 280 -0.84 11.88 -5.71
C ARG A 280 0.67 11.81 -5.75
N HIS A 281 1.23 10.88 -6.51
CA HIS A 281 2.66 10.79 -6.78
C HIS A 281 3.11 11.67 -7.95
N LEU A 282 2.18 12.31 -8.69
CA LEU A 282 2.56 13.26 -9.72
C LEU A 282 2.95 14.60 -9.07
N PRO A 283 4.14 15.15 -9.38
CA PRO A 283 4.66 16.36 -8.74
C PRO A 283 3.69 17.54 -8.77
N GLU A 284 2.95 17.73 -9.86
CA GLU A 284 2.03 18.84 -10.08
C GLU A 284 0.63 18.64 -9.47
N PHE A 285 0.28 17.44 -8.98
CA PHE A 285 -1.08 17.15 -8.53
C PHE A 285 -1.54 18.06 -7.38
N HIS A 286 -0.66 18.33 -6.43
CA HIS A 286 -0.95 19.22 -5.31
C HIS A 286 -1.29 20.66 -5.77
N LEU A 287 -0.67 21.11 -6.87
CA LEU A 287 -0.98 22.42 -7.46
C LEU A 287 -2.37 22.43 -8.09
N TYR A 288 -2.74 21.40 -8.85
CA TYR A 288 -4.10 21.29 -9.38
C TYR A 288 -5.14 21.20 -8.26
N ALA A 289 -4.90 20.38 -7.23
CA ALA A 289 -5.83 20.22 -6.11
C ALA A 289 -6.05 21.56 -5.37
N LYS A 290 -5.00 22.39 -5.25
CA LYS A 290 -5.06 23.70 -4.60
C LYS A 290 -5.73 24.77 -5.45
N HIS A 291 -5.39 24.85 -6.74
CA HIS A 291 -5.73 26.00 -7.59
C HIS A 291 -6.88 25.73 -8.56
N THR A 292 -7.04 24.49 -9.02
CA THR A 292 -8.12 24.08 -9.94
C THR A 292 -8.77 22.76 -9.47
N PRO A 293 -9.27 22.70 -8.21
CA PRO A 293 -9.78 21.48 -7.57
C PRO A 293 -10.78 20.66 -8.41
N GLN A 294 -11.67 21.35 -9.12
CA GLN A 294 -12.69 20.77 -9.99
C GLN A 294 -12.12 20.09 -11.24
N TYR A 295 -10.92 20.47 -11.67
CA TYR A 295 -10.25 19.92 -12.85
C TYR A 295 -9.08 19.02 -12.49
N ALA A 296 -8.60 19.01 -11.24
CA ALA A 296 -7.45 18.21 -10.83
C ALA A 296 -7.58 16.74 -11.21
N GLY A 297 -8.78 16.16 -11.04
CA GLY A 297 -9.07 14.80 -11.46
C GLY A 297 -8.94 14.58 -12.98
N GLU A 298 -9.46 15.50 -13.78
CA GLU A 298 -9.44 15.41 -15.25
C GLU A 298 -8.03 15.67 -15.80
N ARG A 299 -7.31 16.65 -15.25
CA ARG A 299 -5.98 17.08 -15.70
C ARG A 299 -4.90 16.02 -15.50
N THR A 300 -5.09 15.10 -14.56
CA THR A 300 -4.18 13.96 -14.37
C THR A 300 -4.78 12.63 -14.83
N ARG A 301 -6.01 12.63 -15.38
CA ARG A 301 -6.77 11.39 -15.64
C ARG A 301 -6.02 10.44 -16.58
N LYS A 302 -5.55 10.96 -17.71
CA LYS A 302 -4.91 10.14 -18.74
C LYS A 302 -3.58 9.55 -18.26
N GLU A 303 -2.74 10.33 -17.60
CA GLU A 303 -1.47 9.81 -17.11
C GLU A 303 -1.63 8.85 -15.93
N ALA A 304 -2.56 9.12 -15.01
CA ALA A 304 -2.87 8.17 -13.95
C ALA A 304 -3.39 6.84 -14.53
N GLY A 305 -4.28 6.88 -15.51
CA GLY A 305 -4.76 5.68 -16.22
C GLY A 305 -3.64 4.95 -16.98
N TYR A 306 -2.73 5.69 -17.63
CA TYR A 306 -1.54 5.13 -18.29
C TYR A 306 -0.65 4.36 -17.30
N ILE A 307 -0.38 4.95 -16.14
CA ILE A 307 0.38 4.29 -15.07
C ILE A 307 -0.38 3.07 -14.53
N SER A 308 -1.69 3.18 -14.31
CA SER A 308 -2.54 2.08 -13.83
C SER A 308 -2.50 0.86 -14.77
N GLU A 309 -2.58 1.10 -16.08
CA GLU A 309 -2.54 0.04 -17.09
C GLU A 309 -1.18 -0.66 -17.08
N ILE A 310 -0.06 0.08 -17.06
CA ILE A 310 1.28 -0.51 -16.97
C ILE A 310 1.45 -1.28 -15.66
N LEU A 311 1.07 -0.69 -14.52
CA LEU A 311 1.17 -1.33 -13.20
C LEU A 311 0.41 -2.65 -13.17
N THR A 312 -0.81 -2.67 -13.72
CA THR A 312 -1.63 -3.89 -13.83
C THR A 312 -0.91 -4.94 -14.68
N LEU A 313 -0.46 -4.58 -15.88
CA LEU A 313 0.20 -5.52 -16.80
C LEU A 313 1.51 -6.07 -16.23
N VAL A 314 2.35 -5.22 -15.60
CA VAL A 314 3.59 -5.66 -14.95
C VAL A 314 3.29 -6.63 -13.81
N ALA A 315 2.33 -6.31 -12.94
CA ALA A 315 1.98 -7.16 -11.81
C ALA A 315 1.46 -8.53 -12.28
N LEU A 316 0.59 -8.56 -13.29
CA LEU A 316 0.09 -9.80 -13.87
C LEU A 316 1.18 -10.61 -14.59
N GLN A 317 2.08 -9.97 -15.33
CA GLN A 317 3.23 -10.65 -15.95
C GLN A 317 4.17 -11.28 -14.92
N ASN A 318 4.23 -10.70 -13.72
CA ASN A 318 4.99 -11.26 -12.60
C ASN A 318 4.18 -12.26 -11.77
N GLY A 319 2.96 -12.63 -12.18
CA GLY A 319 2.11 -13.58 -11.45
C GLY A 319 1.63 -13.06 -10.09
N MET A 320 1.58 -11.75 -9.87
CA MET A 320 1.13 -11.14 -8.61
C MET A 320 -0.39 -11.00 -8.59
N ASN A 321 -0.98 -10.94 -7.39
CA ASN A 321 -2.38 -10.54 -7.28
C ASN A 321 -2.52 -9.02 -7.47
N VAL A 322 -3.61 -8.61 -8.13
CA VAL A 322 -3.90 -7.21 -8.45
C VAL A 322 -5.28 -6.82 -7.95
N LEU A 323 -5.39 -5.72 -7.24
CA LEU A 323 -6.67 -5.13 -6.84
C LEU A 323 -6.87 -3.82 -7.61
N VAL A 324 -7.81 -3.80 -8.55
CA VAL A 324 -8.10 -2.63 -9.38
C VAL A 324 -9.27 -1.83 -8.79
N ASP A 325 -9.04 -0.57 -8.42
CA ASP A 325 -10.11 0.34 -7.98
C ASP A 325 -10.83 0.93 -9.19
N GLY A 326 -12.14 0.69 -9.27
CA GLY A 326 -12.94 1.10 -10.41
C GLY A 326 -14.42 1.31 -10.07
N SER A 327 -15.14 1.93 -10.99
CA SER A 327 -16.62 1.92 -10.92
C SER A 327 -17.21 0.69 -11.59
N LEU A 328 -16.48 0.08 -12.53
CA LEU A 328 -16.96 -0.99 -13.40
C LEU A 328 -18.25 -0.64 -14.17
N ARG A 329 -18.50 0.64 -14.47
CA ARG A 329 -19.75 1.09 -15.12
C ARG A 329 -19.89 0.74 -16.60
N ASP A 330 -18.79 0.48 -17.31
CA ASP A 330 -18.77 0.19 -18.75
C ASP A 330 -18.66 -1.32 -19.01
N TYR A 331 -19.78 -2.05 -18.86
CA TYR A 331 -19.77 -3.51 -19.01
C TYR A 331 -19.29 -3.97 -20.38
N LYS A 332 -19.49 -3.18 -21.46
CA LYS A 332 -19.09 -3.58 -22.81
C LYS A 332 -17.57 -3.68 -22.87
N TRP A 333 -16.90 -2.62 -22.40
CA TRP A 333 -15.46 -2.59 -22.31
C TRP A 333 -14.92 -3.68 -21.38
N TYR A 334 -15.48 -3.84 -20.18
CA TYR A 334 -15.01 -4.85 -19.22
C TYR A 334 -15.26 -6.30 -19.69
N THR A 335 -16.32 -6.56 -20.46
CA THR A 335 -16.56 -7.89 -21.07
C THR A 335 -15.42 -8.26 -22.03
N GLU A 336 -15.03 -7.31 -22.89
CA GLU A 336 -13.90 -7.49 -23.81
C GLU A 336 -12.58 -7.64 -23.03
N TYR A 337 -12.38 -6.82 -22.00
CA TYR A 337 -11.17 -6.83 -21.18
C TYR A 337 -11.01 -8.11 -20.36
N PHE A 338 -12.07 -8.63 -19.75
CA PHE A 338 -12.04 -9.94 -19.07
C PHE A 338 -11.69 -11.05 -20.06
N GLY A 339 -12.25 -10.98 -21.27
CA GLY A 339 -11.91 -11.89 -22.36
C GLY A 339 -10.42 -11.83 -22.73
N SER A 340 -9.83 -10.64 -22.86
CA SER A 340 -8.40 -10.51 -23.18
C SER A 340 -7.52 -10.98 -22.02
N LEU A 341 -7.86 -10.66 -20.77
CA LEU A 341 -7.13 -11.12 -19.60
C LEU A 341 -7.04 -12.65 -19.56
N ARG A 342 -8.15 -13.36 -19.78
CA ARG A 342 -8.13 -14.84 -19.81
C ARG A 342 -7.36 -15.43 -20.99
N ARG A 343 -7.28 -14.72 -22.13
CA ARG A 343 -6.46 -15.16 -23.28
C ARG A 343 -4.97 -14.97 -23.05
N GLU A 344 -4.60 -13.93 -22.33
CA GLU A 344 -3.20 -13.55 -22.11
C GLU A 344 -2.60 -14.20 -20.87
N TYR A 345 -3.42 -14.49 -19.87
CA TYR A 345 -3.02 -15.07 -18.59
C TYR A 345 -3.90 -16.30 -18.32
N GLU A 346 -3.43 -17.48 -18.76
CA GLU A 346 -4.21 -18.73 -18.83
C GLU A 346 -4.86 -19.14 -17.50
N GLU A 347 -4.21 -18.83 -16.38
CA GLU A 347 -4.63 -19.26 -15.06
C GLU A 347 -5.24 -18.14 -14.21
N ILE A 348 -5.40 -16.92 -14.74
CA ILE A 348 -5.87 -15.79 -13.93
C ILE A 348 -7.29 -16.00 -13.39
N GLN A 349 -7.51 -15.66 -12.12
CA GLN A 349 -8.84 -15.61 -11.51
C GLN A 349 -9.34 -14.18 -11.46
N ILE A 350 -10.58 -13.95 -11.89
CA ILE A 350 -11.24 -12.65 -11.91
C ILE A 350 -12.22 -12.58 -10.75
N GLY A 351 -12.00 -11.65 -9.82
CA GLY A 351 -12.91 -11.35 -8.72
C GLY A 351 -13.62 -10.02 -8.92
N ILE A 352 -14.88 -9.91 -8.49
CA ILE A 352 -15.60 -8.63 -8.38
C ILE A 352 -16.11 -8.47 -6.96
N LEU A 353 -15.73 -7.35 -6.33
CA LEU A 353 -16.30 -6.87 -5.07
C LEU A 353 -17.20 -5.68 -5.39
N HIS A 354 -18.51 -5.86 -5.35
CA HIS A 354 -19.49 -4.81 -5.59
C HIS A 354 -19.87 -4.12 -4.28
N ILE A 355 -19.38 -2.90 -4.07
CA ILE A 355 -19.69 -2.09 -2.89
C ILE A 355 -20.89 -1.20 -3.20
N ILE A 356 -21.98 -1.43 -2.46
CA ILE A 356 -23.19 -0.61 -2.49
C ILE A 356 -23.29 0.26 -1.23
N ALA A 357 -24.00 1.37 -1.35
CA ALA A 357 -24.36 2.22 -0.22
C ALA A 357 -25.66 2.97 -0.55
N PRO A 358 -26.43 3.40 0.47
CA PRO A 358 -27.60 4.25 0.25
C PRO A 358 -27.25 5.52 -0.52
N ARG A 359 -28.18 5.93 -1.41
CA ARG A 359 -27.99 7.08 -2.30
C ARG A 359 -27.56 8.35 -1.56
N ASP A 360 -28.20 8.65 -0.44
CA ASP A 360 -27.91 9.87 0.33
C ASP A 360 -26.52 9.81 0.96
N ALA A 361 -26.12 8.65 1.49
CA ALA A 361 -24.76 8.43 2.01
C ALA A 361 -23.70 8.61 0.92
N VAL A 362 -23.96 8.17 -0.32
CA VAL A 362 -23.05 8.35 -1.45
C VAL A 362 -22.82 9.84 -1.75
N PHE A 363 -23.90 10.64 -1.78
CA PHE A 363 -23.77 12.09 -2.01
C PHE A 363 -23.07 12.79 -0.86
N GLU A 364 -23.44 12.49 0.38
CA GLU A 364 -22.82 13.08 1.57
C GLU A 364 -21.32 12.79 1.62
N ARG A 365 -20.92 11.53 1.43
CA ARG A 365 -19.50 11.14 1.39
C ARG A 365 -18.75 11.81 0.25
N ALA A 366 -19.38 11.95 -0.93
CA ALA A 366 -18.77 12.66 -2.05
C ALA A 366 -18.55 14.16 -1.73
N GLU A 367 -19.50 14.79 -1.05
CA GLU A 367 -19.39 16.18 -0.60
C GLU A 367 -18.30 16.35 0.47
N ILE A 368 -18.27 15.47 1.48
CA ILE A 368 -17.22 15.46 2.52
C ILE A 368 -15.84 15.27 1.87
N ARG A 369 -15.69 14.32 0.94
CA ARG A 369 -14.44 14.11 0.19
C ARG A 369 -14.05 15.35 -0.61
N SER A 370 -15.03 16.03 -1.21
CA SER A 370 -14.78 17.27 -1.94
C SER A 370 -14.24 18.38 -1.03
N LYS A 371 -14.77 18.51 0.19
CA LYS A 371 -14.29 19.49 1.18
C LYS A 371 -12.87 19.16 1.66
N MET A 372 -12.57 17.88 1.89
CA MET A 372 -11.27 17.44 2.40
C MET A 372 -10.16 17.46 1.35
N THR A 373 -10.46 17.07 0.10
CA THR A 373 -9.45 16.83 -0.93
C THR A 373 -9.43 17.92 -2.01
N GLY A 374 -10.41 18.82 -2.01
CA GLY A 374 -10.67 19.75 -3.10
C GLY A 374 -11.36 19.10 -4.31
N ARG A 375 -11.32 17.79 -4.50
CA ARG A 375 -11.89 17.16 -5.70
C ARG A 375 -13.42 17.12 -5.65
N ILE A 376 -14.04 17.92 -6.51
CA ILE A 376 -15.49 17.91 -6.75
C ILE A 376 -15.85 16.83 -7.77
N VAL A 377 -16.85 16.00 -7.45
CA VAL A 377 -17.50 15.11 -8.43
C VAL A 377 -18.90 15.66 -8.72
N PRO A 378 -19.24 15.97 -9.99
CA PRO A 378 -20.56 16.49 -10.32
C PRO A 378 -21.68 15.52 -9.92
N ARG A 379 -22.78 16.06 -9.37
CA ARG A 379 -23.94 15.27 -8.93
C ARG A 379 -24.52 14.39 -10.03
N ALA A 380 -24.63 14.91 -11.25
CA ALA A 380 -25.11 14.14 -12.40
C ALA A 380 -24.25 12.90 -12.68
N THR A 381 -22.92 12.99 -12.50
CA THR A 381 -22.01 11.85 -12.65
C THR A 381 -22.19 10.81 -11.54
N LEU A 382 -22.50 11.25 -10.31
CA LEU A 382 -22.84 10.34 -9.21
C LEU A 382 -24.16 9.62 -9.46
N GLU A 383 -25.18 10.33 -9.95
CA GLU A 383 -26.49 9.76 -10.30
C GLU A 383 -26.38 8.74 -11.43
N GLU A 384 -25.67 9.09 -12.51
CA GLU A 384 -25.38 8.17 -13.59
C GLU A 384 -24.65 6.92 -13.10
N ALA A 385 -23.66 7.07 -12.22
CA ALA A 385 -22.94 5.92 -11.66
C ALA A 385 -23.84 5.01 -10.81
N LEU A 386 -24.71 5.59 -9.97
CA LEU A 386 -25.67 4.83 -9.16
C LEU A 386 -26.65 4.02 -10.03
N GLU A 387 -26.97 4.51 -11.23
CA GLU A 387 -27.85 3.80 -12.17
C GLU A 387 -27.12 2.76 -13.02
N GLN A 388 -25.94 3.11 -13.54
CA GLN A 388 -25.23 2.28 -14.53
C GLN A 388 -24.43 1.13 -13.90
N VAL A 389 -23.86 1.33 -12.71
CA VAL A 389 -23.03 0.29 -12.07
C VAL A 389 -23.81 -1.00 -11.79
N PRO A 390 -25.03 -0.97 -11.19
CA PRO A 390 -25.81 -2.19 -10.98
C PRO A 390 -26.12 -2.94 -12.28
N LYS A 391 -26.48 -2.22 -13.35
CA LYS A 391 -26.72 -2.80 -14.68
C LYS A 391 -25.48 -3.48 -15.24
N SER A 392 -24.32 -2.85 -15.06
CA SER A 392 -23.05 -3.40 -15.48
C SER A 392 -22.70 -4.67 -14.71
N ILE A 393 -22.88 -4.65 -13.39
CA ILE A 393 -22.57 -5.78 -12.52
C ILE A 393 -23.46 -7.00 -12.78
N GLN A 394 -24.73 -6.81 -13.15
CA GLN A 394 -25.59 -7.92 -13.59
C GLN A 394 -25.03 -8.67 -14.80
N ILE A 395 -24.26 -8.00 -15.65
CA ILE A 395 -23.62 -8.59 -16.84
C ILE A 395 -22.24 -9.14 -16.50
N LEU A 396 -21.43 -8.40 -15.74
CA LEU A 396 -20.05 -8.75 -15.45
C LEU A 396 -19.90 -9.81 -14.35
N GLY A 397 -20.79 -9.83 -13.36
CA GLY A 397 -20.77 -10.78 -12.25
C GLY A 397 -20.69 -12.24 -12.73
N PRO A 398 -21.57 -12.70 -13.64
CA PRO A 398 -21.51 -14.04 -14.22
C PRO A 398 -20.24 -14.36 -15.04
N LEU A 399 -19.44 -13.35 -15.43
CA LEU A 399 -18.19 -13.53 -16.18
C LEU A 399 -16.96 -13.63 -15.26
N SER A 400 -17.12 -13.28 -13.98
CA SER A 400 -16.09 -13.38 -12.95
C SER A 400 -16.07 -14.78 -12.32
N ASP A 401 -14.92 -15.20 -11.82
CA ASP A 401 -14.75 -16.46 -11.08
C ASP A 401 -15.26 -16.33 -9.64
N PHE A 402 -15.28 -15.11 -9.11
CA PHE A 402 -15.84 -14.81 -7.80
C PHE A 402 -16.56 -13.46 -7.79
N PHE A 403 -17.75 -13.43 -7.20
CA PHE A 403 -18.55 -12.22 -7.03
C PHE A 403 -19.05 -12.11 -5.59
N ALA A 404 -18.87 -10.93 -4.98
CA ALA A 404 -19.48 -10.60 -3.70
C ALA A 404 -20.08 -9.18 -3.71
N GLU A 405 -21.27 -9.02 -3.14
CA GLU A 405 -21.91 -7.74 -2.92
C GLU A 405 -21.80 -7.35 -1.44
N LEU A 406 -21.34 -6.13 -1.19
CA LEU A 406 -20.97 -5.60 0.12
C LEU A 406 -21.72 -4.31 0.37
N ASN A 407 -22.55 -4.25 1.41
CA ASN A 407 -23.31 -3.06 1.77
C ASN A 407 -22.57 -2.23 2.83
N ASN A 408 -22.26 -0.99 2.46
CA ASN A 408 -21.61 0.02 3.29
C ASN A 408 -22.62 1.11 3.70
N SER A 409 -23.72 0.69 4.33
CA SER A 409 -24.73 1.58 4.88
C SER A 409 -24.22 2.29 6.13
N PRO A 410 -24.48 3.60 6.33
CA PRO A 410 -24.18 4.29 7.59
C PRO A 410 -25.02 3.78 8.77
N ASP A 411 -26.13 3.09 8.50
CA ASP A 411 -27.03 2.55 9.53
C ASP A 411 -26.52 1.24 10.16
N ASN A 412 -25.44 0.67 9.61
CA ASN A 412 -24.85 -0.58 10.05
C ASN A 412 -23.51 -0.34 10.74
N ASP A 413 -23.28 -1.02 11.87
CA ASP A 413 -22.02 -0.94 12.61
C ASP A 413 -20.85 -1.62 11.86
N ASP A 414 -21.15 -2.52 10.94
CA ASP A 414 -20.20 -3.29 10.14
C ASP A 414 -20.62 -3.34 8.66
N ILE A 415 -19.69 -3.68 7.78
CA ILE A 415 -20.00 -3.99 6.37
C ILE A 415 -20.84 -5.27 6.35
N GLU A 416 -21.95 -5.26 5.61
CA GLU A 416 -22.78 -6.45 5.43
C GLU A 416 -22.43 -7.17 4.12
N LEU A 417 -22.35 -8.50 4.19
CA LEU A 417 -22.21 -9.35 3.02
C LEU A 417 -23.60 -9.72 2.50
N MET A 418 -23.96 -9.22 1.32
CA MET A 418 -25.32 -9.32 0.76
C MET A 418 -25.49 -10.49 -0.22
N THR A 419 -24.41 -11.13 -0.64
CA THR A 419 -24.47 -12.27 -1.56
C THR A 419 -25.14 -13.47 -0.90
N GLU A 420 -26.27 -13.90 -1.47
CA GLU A 420 -27.04 -15.03 -0.95
C GLU A 420 -26.19 -16.30 -0.89
N GLY A 421 -26.24 -16.99 0.25
CA GLY A 421 -25.51 -18.23 0.46
C GLY A 421 -24.00 -18.08 0.71
N LEU A 422 -23.47 -16.86 0.77
CA LEU A 422 -22.06 -16.62 1.07
C LEU A 422 -21.88 -16.12 2.51
N SER A 423 -21.21 -16.90 3.34
CA SER A 423 -20.81 -16.52 4.70
C SER A 423 -19.46 -15.78 4.71
N TRP A 424 -19.17 -15.07 5.80
CA TRP A 424 -17.86 -14.41 5.98
C TRP A 424 -16.68 -15.39 6.02
N ASP A 425 -16.89 -16.62 6.48
CA ASP A 425 -15.84 -17.65 6.49
C ASP A 425 -15.61 -18.24 5.10
N GLU A 426 -16.64 -18.33 4.25
CA GLU A 426 -16.48 -18.67 2.82
C GLU A 426 -15.81 -17.54 2.06
N PHE A 427 -16.25 -16.30 2.28
CA PHE A 427 -15.62 -15.12 1.69
C PHE A 427 -14.13 -15.06 2.01
N ARG A 428 -13.75 -15.28 3.28
CA ARG A 428 -12.34 -15.24 3.70
C ARG A 428 -11.52 -16.33 3.02
N ARG A 429 -12.02 -17.57 3.02
CA ARG A 429 -11.35 -18.74 2.43
C ARG A 429 -11.09 -18.59 0.93
N GLN A 430 -11.89 -17.80 0.23
CA GLN A 430 -11.67 -17.50 -1.19
C GLN A 430 -10.28 -16.90 -1.45
N TRP A 431 -9.74 -16.17 -0.48
CA TRP A 431 -8.48 -15.44 -0.60
C TRP A 431 -7.31 -16.13 0.10
N ASP A 432 -7.51 -17.35 0.60
CA ASP A 432 -6.44 -18.12 1.23
C ASP A 432 -5.40 -18.50 0.16
N GLN A 433 -4.18 -18.01 0.36
CA GLN A 433 -3.07 -18.26 -0.54
C GLN A 433 -1.88 -18.81 0.25
N THR A 434 -1.08 -19.62 -0.42
CA THR A 434 0.22 -20.07 0.08
C THR A 434 1.31 -19.54 -0.83
N CYS A 435 2.51 -19.39 -0.30
CA CYS A 435 3.65 -19.05 -1.13
C CYS A 435 4.05 -20.25 -1.97
N LEU A 436 4.54 -20.01 -3.19
CA LEU A 436 5.36 -21.02 -3.85
C LEU A 436 6.58 -21.20 -2.95
N LEU A 437 6.60 -22.28 -2.18
CA LEU A 437 7.86 -22.78 -1.67
C LEU A 437 8.66 -23.07 -2.92
N GLU A 438 9.63 -22.19 -3.22
CA GLU A 438 10.57 -22.45 -4.29
C GLU A 438 11.05 -23.87 -4.06
N LYS A 439 10.86 -24.74 -5.06
CA LYS A 439 11.36 -26.13 -5.07
C LYS A 439 12.90 -26.18 -4.99
N ASP A 440 13.53 -25.07 -4.66
CA ASP A 440 14.95 -24.92 -4.46
C ASP A 440 15.43 -25.75 -3.27
N GLU A 441 14.61 -26.11 -2.28
CA GLU A 441 15.03 -27.15 -1.31
C GLU A 441 15.17 -28.53 -1.97
N GLU A 442 14.22 -28.97 -2.80
CA GLU A 442 14.38 -30.23 -3.57
C GLU A 442 15.52 -30.14 -4.60
N ARG A 443 15.81 -28.94 -5.10
CA ARG A 443 16.92 -28.72 -6.05
C ARG A 443 18.27 -28.70 -5.33
N ILE A 444 18.36 -28.10 -4.14
CA ILE A 444 19.55 -28.10 -3.30
C ILE A 444 19.82 -29.52 -2.80
N GLU A 445 18.80 -30.26 -2.34
CA GLU A 445 18.96 -31.67 -1.95
C GLU A 445 19.40 -32.55 -3.14
N LYS A 446 18.82 -32.35 -4.34
CA LYS A 446 19.28 -33.06 -5.55
C LYS A 446 20.66 -32.62 -6.01
N GLU A 447 21.04 -31.35 -5.85
CA GLU A 447 22.39 -30.88 -6.19
C GLU A 447 23.45 -31.37 -5.17
N GLU A 448 23.09 -31.53 -3.89
CA GLU A 448 23.92 -32.18 -2.87
C GLU A 448 24.07 -33.68 -3.15
N GLU A 449 22.99 -34.40 -3.49
CA GLU A 449 23.02 -35.82 -3.83
C GLU A 449 23.80 -36.10 -5.13
N ILE A 450 23.71 -35.19 -6.12
CA ILE A 450 24.52 -35.21 -7.36
C ILE A 450 25.98 -34.80 -7.07
N GLY A 451 26.21 -33.94 -6.08
CA GLY A 451 27.54 -33.54 -5.61
C GLY A 451 28.30 -34.70 -4.98
N GLU A 452 27.66 -35.45 -4.10
CA GLU A 452 28.25 -36.63 -3.43
C GLU A 452 28.55 -37.76 -4.43
N THR A 453 27.63 -38.04 -5.37
CA THR A 453 27.86 -39.07 -6.40
C THR A 453 28.96 -38.72 -7.40
N LYS A 454 29.19 -37.42 -7.67
CA LYS A 454 30.33 -36.96 -8.49
C LYS A 454 31.66 -37.14 -7.77
N ASP A 455 31.72 -36.95 -6.46
CA ASP A 455 32.96 -37.12 -5.69
C ASP A 455 33.34 -38.62 -5.58
N GLU A 456 32.34 -39.51 -5.51
CA GLU A 456 32.55 -40.97 -5.55
C GLU A 456 32.96 -41.48 -6.95
N SER A 457 32.40 -40.90 -8.02
CA SER A 457 32.85 -41.15 -9.41
C SER A 457 34.25 -40.59 -9.71
N GLN A 458 34.66 -39.48 -9.07
CA GLN A 458 36.02 -38.96 -9.19
C GLN A 458 37.05 -39.80 -8.41
N ARG A 459 36.67 -40.37 -7.25
CA ARG A 459 37.50 -41.37 -6.55
C ARG A 459 37.73 -42.64 -7.37
N THR A 460 36.68 -43.17 -8.00
CA THR A 460 36.79 -44.39 -8.82
C THR A 460 37.46 -44.16 -10.18
N SER A 461 37.33 -42.97 -10.79
CA SER A 461 38.01 -42.62 -12.05
C SER A 461 39.49 -42.25 -11.87
N ARG A 462 39.92 -41.70 -10.72
CA ARG A 462 41.36 -41.59 -10.38
C ARG A 462 42.04 -42.96 -10.21
N GLN A 463 41.29 -43.99 -9.86
CA GLN A 463 41.77 -45.37 -9.85
C GLN A 463 41.86 -46.02 -11.24
N ARG A 464 41.18 -45.46 -12.27
CA ARG A 464 41.15 -46.00 -13.64
C ARG A 464 41.97 -45.20 -14.67
N LYS A 465 42.22 -43.90 -14.46
CA LYS A 465 43.02 -43.04 -15.36
C LYS A 465 44.55 -43.26 -15.30
N GLY A 466 45.01 -44.40 -14.77
CA GLY A 466 46.36 -44.90 -15.00
C GLY A 466 46.54 -45.63 -16.34
N VAL A 467 45.46 -45.84 -17.11
CA VAL A 467 45.48 -46.57 -18.38
C VAL A 467 44.59 -45.85 -19.39
N ALA A 468 45.07 -45.70 -20.63
CA ALA A 468 44.41 -45.10 -21.79
C ALA A 468 44.46 -43.57 -21.90
N ARG A 469 45.53 -43.11 -22.54
CA ARG A 469 45.66 -41.83 -23.24
C ARG A 469 45.72 -42.19 -24.73
N GLU A 470 44.72 -41.78 -25.52
CA GLU A 470 44.85 -41.42 -26.95
C GLU A 470 43.48 -41.24 -27.63
N ASN A 471 43.40 -40.18 -28.46
CA ASN A 471 42.46 -39.89 -29.54
C ASN A 471 41.00 -39.56 -29.15
N ASN A 472 40.49 -38.35 -29.43
CA ASN A 472 40.04 -37.93 -30.76
C ASN A 472 39.34 -36.56 -30.72
N GLU A 473 39.41 -35.83 -31.83
CA GLU A 473 38.82 -34.51 -32.11
C GLU A 473 37.41 -34.59 -32.72
N ASP A 474 36.71 -33.43 -32.67
CA ASP A 474 35.67 -32.90 -33.56
C ASP A 474 34.23 -33.48 -33.62
N ALA A 475 33.25 -32.68 -33.16
CA ALA A 475 32.02 -32.31 -33.91
C ALA A 475 31.02 -31.40 -33.13
N LYS A 476 30.88 -30.16 -33.62
CA LYS A 476 29.64 -29.39 -33.97
C LYS A 476 28.29 -29.71 -33.28
N GLU A 477 27.54 -28.66 -32.88
CA GLU A 477 26.27 -28.27 -33.53
C GLU A 477 25.65 -26.93 -33.07
N ASN A 478 24.94 -26.29 -34.00
CA ASN A 478 24.24 -25.01 -33.95
C ASN A 478 22.78 -25.21 -33.53
N VAL A 479 22.22 -24.38 -32.65
CA VAL A 479 20.78 -24.35 -32.33
C VAL A 479 20.22 -22.95 -32.61
N SER A 480 19.21 -22.90 -33.49
CA SER A 480 18.45 -21.71 -33.87
C SER A 480 17.09 -21.74 -33.17
N SER A 481 16.80 -20.72 -32.36
CA SER A 481 15.56 -20.54 -31.61
C SER A 481 14.55 -19.67 -32.39
N THR A 482 13.39 -20.24 -32.69
CA THR A 482 12.21 -19.54 -33.23
C THR A 482 11.35 -18.99 -32.09
N SER A 483 11.15 -17.67 -32.04
CA SER A 483 10.25 -16.97 -31.13
C SER A 483 8.90 -16.75 -31.79
N THR A 484 7.84 -17.20 -31.15
CA THR A 484 6.44 -17.10 -31.58
C THR A 484 5.93 -15.67 -31.39
N MET A 485 5.68 -14.94 -32.48
CA MET A 485 4.95 -13.66 -32.44
C MET A 485 3.44 -13.95 -32.41
N ALA A 486 2.79 -13.68 -31.27
CA ALA A 486 1.35 -13.63 -31.17
C ALA A 486 0.78 -12.39 -31.89
N SER A 487 -0.40 -12.58 -32.49
CA SER A 487 -1.07 -11.71 -33.48
C SER A 487 -1.41 -10.30 -32.96
N ILE A 488 -1.14 -9.29 -33.79
CA ILE A 488 -1.28 -7.84 -33.57
C ILE A 488 -2.75 -7.36 -33.44
N HIS A 489 -3.74 -8.24 -33.61
CA HIS A 489 -5.13 -7.80 -33.83
C HIS A 489 -5.98 -7.56 -32.56
N ASP A 490 -5.46 -7.85 -31.35
CA ASP A 490 -6.24 -7.85 -30.10
C ASP A 490 -5.99 -6.60 -29.18
N TYR A 491 -5.15 -5.66 -29.60
CA TYR A 491 -4.65 -4.57 -28.73
C TYR A 491 -5.58 -3.37 -28.52
N LYS A 492 -6.72 -3.26 -29.23
CA LYS A 492 -7.60 -2.08 -29.15
C LYS A 492 -8.47 -1.99 -27.89
N ILE A 493 -8.45 -3.02 -27.03
CA ILE A 493 -9.40 -3.14 -25.92
C ILE A 493 -8.93 -2.37 -24.67
N ARG A 494 -7.67 -1.95 -24.52
CA ARG A 494 -7.12 -1.69 -23.17
C ARG A 494 -7.21 -0.27 -22.59
N SER A 495 -7.63 0.74 -23.35
CA SER A 495 -7.41 2.16 -23.01
C SER A 495 -8.43 2.86 -22.08
N ARG A 496 -9.17 2.17 -21.20
CA ARG A 496 -10.19 2.84 -20.36
C ARG A 496 -10.15 2.57 -18.85
N LEU A 497 -9.14 1.86 -18.36
CA LEU A 497 -8.82 1.82 -16.92
C LEU A 497 -8.36 3.20 -16.45
#